data_AF-A0A292ZHP0-F1
#
_entry.id   AF-A0A292ZHP0-F1
#
_cell.length_a   1.000
_cell.length_b   1.000
_cell.length_c   1.000
_cell.angle_alpha   90.00
_cell.angle_beta   90.00
_cell.angle_gamma   90.00
#
_symmetry.space_group_name_H-M   'P 1'
#
loop_
_entity.id
_entity.type
_entity.pdbx_description
1 polymer ?
#
loop_
_entity_poly.entity_id
_entity_poly.type
_entity_poly.pdbx_seq_one_letter_code
_entity_poly.pdbx_strand_id
1 'polypeptide(L)' 'MKFERWLNTVHDWRHHWASHCVMAGIDLITIMNMGGWKSLRMVQRYSSVSVDHMRESINKLN' A
#
# COMPACT_ATOMS: atom_id res chain seq x y z
N MET A 1 -13.30 9.26 -12.99
CA MET A 1 -12.61 7.99 -12.69
C MET A 1 -13.40 7.27 -11.59
N LYS A 2 -14.34 6.40 -11.97
CA LYS A 2 -15.24 5.73 -11.02
C LYS A 2 -14.53 4.48 -10.48
N PHE A 3 -13.94 4.58 -9.30
CA PHE A 3 -13.53 3.39 -8.56
C PHE A 3 -14.79 2.77 -7.96
N GLU A 4 -15.30 1.75 -8.62
CA GLU A 4 -16.48 1.02 -8.20
C GLU A 4 -16.33 0.48 -6.78
N ARG A 5 -17.45 0.60 -6.08
CA ARG A 5 -17.68 0.43 -4.65
C ARG A 5 -17.54 -1.05 -4.26
N TRP A 6 -16.43 -1.42 -3.62
CA TRP A 6 -16.27 -2.74 -3.01
C TRP A 6 -16.81 -2.71 -1.57
N LEU A 7 -18.10 -2.99 -1.38
CA LEU A 7 -18.69 -3.13 -0.04
C LEU A 7 -18.53 -4.56 0.45
N ASN A 8 -17.42 -4.86 1.12
CA ASN A 8 -17.29 -6.03 1.99
C ASN A 8 -16.33 -5.63 3.12
N THR A 9 -16.85 -5.48 4.34
CA THR A 9 -16.16 -4.90 5.50
C THR A 9 -14.73 -5.41 5.67
N VAL A 10 -14.50 -6.73 5.58
CA VAL A 10 -13.15 -7.35 5.72
C VAL A 10 -12.16 -6.88 4.63
N HIS A 11 -12.64 -6.62 3.42
CA HIS A 11 -11.82 -6.11 2.33
C HIS A 11 -11.36 -4.67 2.60
N ASP A 12 -12.22 -3.86 3.22
CA ASP A 12 -11.91 -2.48 3.60
C ASP A 12 -10.86 -2.43 4.71
N TRP A 13 -10.93 -3.31 5.71
CA TRP A 13 -9.89 -3.43 6.73
C TRP A 13 -8.53 -3.77 6.12
N ARG A 14 -8.50 -4.68 5.13
CA ARG A 14 -7.26 -5.03 4.42
C ARG A 14 -6.71 -3.85 3.60
N HIS A 15 -7.59 -3.05 2.99
CA HIS A 15 -7.20 -1.82 2.29
C HIS A 15 -6.65 -0.75 3.25
N HIS A 16 -7.30 -0.58 4.40
CA HIS A 16 -6.92 0.38 5.41
C HIS A 16 -5.57 0.01 6.05
N TRP A 17 -5.39 -1.25 6.44
CA TRP A 17 -4.13 -1.77 6.95
C TRP A 17 -2.99 -1.61 5.93
N ALA A 18 -3.20 -1.98 4.66
CA ALA A 18 -2.17 -1.80 3.64
C ALA A 18 -1.76 -0.33 3.44
N SER A 19 -2.74 0.58 3.46
CA SER A 19 -2.48 2.02 3.36
C SER A 19 -1.67 2.53 4.57
N HIS A 20 -2.01 2.08 5.78
CA HIS A 20 -1.24 2.39 6.99
C HIS A 20 0.18 1.84 6.96
N CYS A 21 0.39 0.62 6.47
CA CYS A 21 1.73 0.04 6.32
C CYS A 21 2.59 0.85 5.35
N VAL A 22 2.03 1.27 4.20
CA VAL A 22 2.75 2.13 3.26
C VAL A 22 3.09 3.48 3.88
N MET A 23 2.16 4.09 4.62
CA MET A 23 2.38 5.35 5.35
C MET A 23 3.34 5.22 6.54
N ALA A 24 3.62 4.00 7.00
CA ALA A 24 4.66 3.73 8.00
C ALA A 24 6.03 3.42 7.35
N GLY A 25 6.12 3.50 6.01
CA GLY A 25 7.34 3.22 5.26
C GLY A 25 7.66 1.74 5.07
N ILE A 26 6.69 0.84 5.25
CA ILE A 26 6.86 -0.58 4.95
C ILE A 26 6.86 -0.78 3.43
N ASP A 27 7.80 -1.57 2.93
CA ASP A 27 7.93 -1.83 1.51
C ASP A 27 6.75 -2.65 0.95
N LEU A 28 6.46 -2.45 -0.34
CA LEU A 28 5.32 -3.07 -1.00
C LEU A 28 5.44 -4.60 -1.12
N ILE A 29 6.65 -5.16 -1.12
CA ILE A 29 6.87 -6.61 -1.20
C ILE A 29 6.50 -7.25 0.15
N THR A 30 6.91 -6.63 1.24
CA THR A 30 6.53 -7.03 2.60
C THR A 30 5.00 -6.97 2.78
N ILE A 31 4.37 -5.89 2.35
CA ILE A 31 2.89 -5.76 2.42
C ILE A 31 2.22 -6.83 1.55
N MET A 32 2.74 -7.10 0.35
CA MET A 32 2.23 -8.15 -0.54
C MET A 32 2.24 -9.53 0.15
N ASN A 33 3.36 -9.88 0.78
CA ASN A 33 3.54 -11.15 1.45
C ASN A 33 2.64 -11.25 2.70
N MET A 34 2.60 -10.21 3.53
CA MET A 34 1.83 -10.18 4.77
C MET A 34 0.31 -10.18 4.54
N GLY A 35 -0.19 -9.50 3.51
CA GLY A 35 -1.62 -9.47 3.21
C GLY A 35 -2.08 -10.50 2.17
N GLY A 36 -1.18 -11.40 1.75
CA GLY A 36 -1.51 -12.53 0.88
C GLY A 36 -1.95 -12.14 -0.53
N TRP A 37 -1.42 -11.04 -1.09
CA TRP A 37 -1.69 -10.69 -2.48
C TRP A 37 -0.86 -11.53 -3.44
N LYS A 38 -1.50 -12.04 -4.48
CA LYS A 38 -0.84 -12.88 -5.51
C LYS A 38 0.15 -12.12 -6.41
N SER A 39 0.12 -10.79 -6.42
CA SER A 39 1.00 -10.00 -7.29
C SER A 39 1.18 -8.58 -6.78
N LEU A 40 2.37 -8.03 -7.06
CA LEU A 40 2.72 -6.66 -6.70
C LEU A 40 1.76 -5.64 -7.34
N ARG A 41 1.23 -5.94 -8.53
CA ARG A 41 0.24 -5.11 -9.23
C ARG A 41 -1.02 -4.85 -8.41
N MET A 42 -1.43 -5.79 -7.55
CA MET A 42 -2.59 -5.58 -6.67
C MET A 42 -2.30 -4.62 -5.51
N VAL A 43 -1.03 -4.50 -5.12
CA VAL A 43 -0.56 -3.70 -3.97
C VAL A 43 -0.03 -2.34 -4.42
N GLN A 44 0.37 -2.20 -5.68
CA GLN A 44 0.80 -0.94 -6.29
C GLN A 44 -0.22 0.20 -6.15
N ARG A 45 -1.51 -0.11 -5.99
CA ARG A 45 -2.54 0.92 -5.78
C ARG A 45 -2.37 1.74 -4.49
N TYR A 46 -1.57 1.26 -3.54
CA TYR A 46 -1.24 2.01 -2.33
C TYR A 46 0.09 2.76 -2.44
N SER A 47 0.90 2.52 -3.48
CA SER A 47 2.19 3.21 -3.66
C SER A 47 2.04 4.71 -3.92
N SER A 48 0.90 5.12 -4.47
CA SER A 48 0.58 6.53 -4.76
C SER A 48 0.38 7.38 -3.50
N VAL A 49 0.05 6.77 -2.35
CA VAL A 49 0.00 7.45 -1.04
C VAL A 49 1.43 7.79 -0.55
N SER A 50 2.47 7.24 -1.21
CA SER A 50 3.85 7.26 -0.73
C SER A 50 4.80 8.18 -1.53
N VAL A 51 4.31 9.11 -2.36
CA VAL A 51 5.21 10.02 -3.11
C VAL A 51 6.10 10.84 -2.16
N ASP A 52 5.56 11.30 -1.03
CA ASP A 52 6.35 11.97 0.00
C ASP A 52 7.29 11.01 0.74
N HIS A 53 6.91 9.74 0.87
CA HIS A 53 7.75 8.67 1.44
C HIS A 53 8.91 8.24 0.53
N MET A 54 8.76 8.33 -0.80
CA MET A 54 9.87 8.10 -1.73
C MET A 54 10.97 9.14 -1.53
N ARG A 55 10.58 10.40 -1.24
CA ARG A 55 11.54 11.46 -0.89
C ARG A 55 12.26 11.17 0.42
N GLU A 56 11.56 10.73 1.46
CA GLU A 56 12.21 10.31 2.72
C GLU A 56 13.13 9.11 2.54
N SER A 57 12.76 8.13 1.71
CA SER A 57 13.58 6.94 1.46
C SER A 57 14.87 7.29 0.71
N ILE A 58 14.80 8.23 -0.25
CA ILE A 58 15.98 8.78 -0.92
C ILE A 58 16.82 9.61 0.07
N ASN A 59 16.20 10.39 0.95
CA ASN A 59 16.92 11.18 1.94
C ASN A 59 17.68 10.32 2.96
N LYS A 60 17.24 9.08 3.23
CA LYS A 60 17.97 8.12 4.10
C LYS A 60 19.23 7.52 3.45
N LEU A 61 19.42 7.68 2.14
CA LEU A 61 20.61 7.21 1.42
C LEU A 61 21.74 8.26 1.37
N ASN A 62 21.47 9.50 1.78
CA ASN A 62 22.47 10.56 2.00
C ASN A 62 22.94 10.56 3.46
#